data_AF-A0A535R7A2-F1
#
_entry.id   AF-A0A535R7A2-F1
#
_cell.length_a   1.000
_cell.length_b   1.000
_cell.length_c   1.000
_cell.angle_alpha   90.00
_cell.angle_beta   90.00
_cell.angle_gamma   90.00
#
_symmetry.space_group_name_H-M   'P 1'
#
loop_
_entity.id
_entity.type
_entity.pdbx_description
1 polymer ?
#
loop_
_entity_poly.entity_id
_entity_poly.type
_entity_poly.pdbx_seq_one_letter_code
_entity_poly.pdbx_strand_id
1 'polypeptide(L)' 'GIDADTARLVVEAGANLLVAGSSVYGFKGGVAAGIAALREAADRA' A
#
# COMPACT_ATOMS: atom_id res chain seq x y z
N GLY A 1 -9.84 0.61 -2.88
CA GLY A 1 -9.15 0.42 -1.59
C GLY A 1 -7.74 0.95 -1.73
N ILE A 2 -6.87 0.76 -0.73
CA ILE A 2 -5.44 1.06 -0.85
C ILE A 2 -4.69 -0.20 -1.27
N ASP A 3 -3.95 -0.14 -2.37
CA ASP A 3 -3.08 -1.17 -2.94
C ASP A 3 -1.80 -0.51 -3.52
N ALA A 4 -0.97 -1.28 -4.22
CA ALA A 4 0.29 -0.77 -4.76
C ALA A 4 0.11 0.34 -5.81
N ASP A 5 -1.01 0.38 -6.53
CA ASP A 5 -1.25 1.40 -7.56
C ASP A 5 -1.81 2.69 -6.95
N THR A 6 -2.64 2.54 -5.92
CA THR A 6 -3.32 3.67 -5.26
C THR A 6 -2.56 4.26 -4.08
N ALA A 7 -1.60 3.53 -3.50
CA ALA A 7 -0.74 4.01 -2.42
C ALA A 7 0.05 5.27 -2.83
N ARG A 8 0.55 5.32 -4.07
CA ARG A 8 1.28 6.49 -4.57
C ARG A 8 0.38 7.72 -4.68
N LEU A 9 -0.82 7.53 -5.22
CA LEU A 9 -1.79 8.62 -5.43
C LEU A 9 -2.18 9.31 -4.12
N VAL A 10 -2.31 8.55 -3.03
CA VAL A 10 -2.65 9.14 -1.73
C VAL A 10 -1.48 9.88 -1.09
N VAL A 11 -0.24 9.42 -1.30
CA VAL A 11 0.97 10.14 -0.87
C VAL A 11 1.11 11.45 -1.65
N GLU A 12 0.97 11.41 -2.97
CA GLU A 12 0.98 12.59 -3.84
C GLU A 12 -0.12 13.60 -3.46
N ALA A 13 -1.26 13.12 -2.96
CA ALA A 13 -2.34 13.96 -2.43
C ALA A 13 -2.06 14.56 -1.04
N GLY A 14 -0.91 14.27 -0.43
CA GLY A 14 -0.49 14.80 0.87
C GLY A 14 -0.99 14.01 2.08
N ALA A 15 -1.37 12.74 1.91
CA ALA A 15 -1.78 11.90 3.03
C ALA A 15 -0.55 11.50 3.89
N ASN A 16 -0.70 11.64 5.21
CA ASN A 16 0.33 11.22 6.18
C ASN A 16 0.06 9.83 6.78
N LEU A 17 -1.08 9.20 6.46
CA LEU A 17 -1.48 7.88 6.94
C LEU A 17 -2.36 7.18 5.91
N LEU A 18 -2.14 5.88 5.75
CA LEU A 18 -2.92 5.01 4.85
C LEU A 18 -3.40 3.76 5.59
N VAL A 19 -4.56 3.23 5.17
CA VAL A 19 -5.16 2.02 5.74
C VAL A 19 -5.43 1.04 4.60
N ALA A 20 -4.81 -0.14 4.66
CA ALA A 20 -4.97 -1.20 3.67
C ALA A 20 -5.39 -2.51 4.34
N GLY A 21 -6.57 -3.02 3.99
CA GLY A 21 -7.12 -4.27 4.50
C GLY A 21 -6.84 -5.44 3.56
N SER A 22 -7.65 -5.60 2.51
CA SER A 22 -7.56 -6.72 1.56
C SER A 22 -6.20 -6.82 0.87
N SER A 23 -5.54 -5.70 0.61
CA SER A 23 -4.20 -5.66 -0.02
C SER A 23 -3.09 -6.15 0.91
N VAL A 24 -3.36 -6.25 2.21
CA VAL A 24 -2.46 -6.86 3.20
C VAL A 24 -2.87 -8.30 3.48
N TYR A 25 -4.11 -8.51 3.92
CA TYR A 25 -4.58 -9.81 4.41
C TYR A 25 -5.01 -10.78 3.30
N GLY A 26 -5.29 -10.29 2.09
CA GLY A 26 -5.62 -11.09 0.91
C GLY A 26 -4.46 -11.24 -0.08
N PHE A 27 -3.26 -10.77 0.27
CA PHE A 27 -2.11 -10.78 -0.63
C PHE A 27 -1.57 -12.21 -0.84
N LYS A 28 -1.35 -12.62 -2.09
CA LYS A 28 -0.95 -13.99 -2.44
C LYS A 28 0.39 -14.42 -1.82
N GLY A 29 1.31 -13.47 -1.63
CA GLY A 29 2.60 -13.70 -0.96
C GLY A 29 2.54 -13.68 0.57
N GLY A 30 1.34 -13.57 1.14
CA GLY A 30 1.13 -13.41 2.58
C GLY A 30 1.25 -11.96 3.06
N VAL A 31 0.91 -11.76 4.33
CA VAL A 31 0.82 -10.44 4.99
C VAL A 31 2.11 -9.63 4.86
N ALA A 32 3.26 -10.27 5.13
CA ALA A 32 4.55 -9.59 5.08
C ALA A 32 4.87 -9.05 3.67
N ALA A 33 4.58 -9.84 2.63
CA ALA A 33 4.76 -9.42 1.24
C ALA A 33 3.77 -8.30 0.84
N GLY A 34 2.53 -8.34 1.34
CA GLY A 34 1.56 -7.27 1.12
C GLY A 34 2.00 -5.93 1.75
N ILE A 35 2.53 -5.96 2.98
CA ILE A 35 3.10 -4.78 3.64
C ILE A 35 4.32 -4.25 2.86
N ALA A 36 5.22 -5.14 2.44
CA ALA A 36 6.41 -4.75 1.67
C ALA A 36 6.02 -4.06 0.35
N ALA A 37 5.08 -4.64 -0.40
CA ALA A 37 4.61 -4.07 -1.66
C ALA A 37 4.00 -2.67 -1.49
N LEU A 38 3.21 -2.45 -0.41
CA LEU A 38 2.63 -1.14 -0.11
C LEU A 38 3.67 -0.10 0.27
N ARG A 39 4.68 -0.47 1.06
CA ARG A 39 5.80 0.42 1.41
C ARG A 39 6.59 0.81 0.16
N GLU A 40 6.93 -0.17 -0.67
CA GLU A 40 7.67 0.05 -1.91
C GLU A 40 6.91 0.95 -2.90
N ALA A 41 5.58 0.86 -2.92
CA ALA A 41 4.73 1.75 -3.72
C ALA A 41 4.67 3.17 -3.15
N ALA A 42 4.54 3.32 -1.84
CA ALA A 42 4.48 4.61 -1.16
C ALA A 42 5.81 5.37 -1.20
N ASP A 43 6.94 4.66 -1.07
CA ASP A 43 8.29 5.25 -1.06
C ASP A 43 8.75 5.73 -2.46
N ARG A 44 8.05 5.33 -3.52
CA ARG A 44 8.32 5.75 -4.92
C ARG A 44 7.44 6.91 -5.39
N ALA A 45 6.68 7.53 -4.48
CA ALA A 45 5.85 8.71 -4.71
C ALA A 45 6.68 10.00 -4.70
#